data_AF-A0A950ZTD5-F1
#
_entry.id   AF-A0A950ZTD5-F1
#
_cell.length_a   1.000
_cell.length_b   1.000
_cell.length_c   1.000
_cell.angle_alpha   90.00
_cell.angle_beta   90.00
_cell.angle_gamma   90.00
#
_symmetry.space_group_name_H-M   'P 1'
#
loop_
_entity.id
_entity.type
_entity.pdbx_description
1 polymer ?
#
loop_
_entity_poly.entity_id
_entity_poly.type
_entity_poly.pdbx_seq_one_letter_code
_entity_poly.pdbx_strand_id
1 'polypeptide(L)'
;MHPTRLVRLAREGARYSRQFLQRFSPERRYATLVAFLLETSANFTDEAIELHDRLIGQYHNQTRHAHAEQFQQSGRAINEKVRLYASIGAALISAREASVDPYQAIEALMPWTTFVNSVAEAEQLARPSRFDPLALLATAYPRVRRYAPTLLDSFSFRGWPRANR
;
A
#
# COMPACT_ATOMS: atom_id res chain seq x y z
N MET A 1 -33.33 -13.51 -25.01
CA MET A 1 -33.33 -14.45 -23.86
C MET A 1 -33.48 -13.62 -22.58
N HIS A 2 -34.44 -13.95 -21.72
CA HIS A 2 -34.65 -13.19 -20.48
C HIS A 2 -33.54 -13.49 -19.45
N PRO A 3 -32.98 -12.49 -18.73
CA PRO A 3 -31.88 -12.68 -17.77
C PRO A 3 -32.17 -13.79 -16.73
N THR A 4 -33.39 -13.82 -16.21
CA THR A 4 -33.86 -14.85 -15.25
C THR A 4 -33.81 -16.28 -15.80
N ARG A 5 -33.98 -16.46 -17.11
CA ARG A 5 -33.95 -17.79 -17.74
C ARG A 5 -32.52 -18.29 -17.87
N LEU A 6 -31.56 -17.40 -18.12
CA LEU A 6 -30.12 -17.70 -18.17
C LEU A 6 -29.60 -18.15 -16.80
N VAL A 7 -29.87 -17.37 -15.75
CA VAL A 7 -29.46 -17.70 -14.36
C VAL A 7 -30.04 -19.04 -13.91
N ARG A 8 -31.31 -19.34 -14.28
CA ARG A 8 -31.92 -20.63 -13.96
C ARG A 8 -31.18 -21.79 -14.64
N LEU A 9 -30.85 -21.67 -15.92
CA LEU A 9 -30.12 -22.70 -16.65
C LEU A 9 -28.69 -22.88 -16.11
N ALA A 10 -28.02 -21.79 -15.72
CA ALA A 10 -26.71 -21.85 -15.09
C ALA A 10 -26.74 -22.64 -13.77
N ARG A 11 -27.74 -22.36 -12.91
CA ARG A 11 -27.96 -23.11 -11.66
C ARG A 11 -28.27 -24.59 -11.88
N GLU A 12 -29.04 -24.91 -12.93
CA GLU A 12 -29.28 -26.30 -13.34
C GLU A 12 -27.95 -26.98 -13.75
N GLY A 13 -27.13 -26.30 -14.56
CA GLY A 13 -25.82 -26.79 -14.98
C GLY A 13 -24.85 -27.02 -13.83
N ALA A 14 -24.84 -26.13 -12.82
CA ALA A 14 -24.01 -26.26 -11.63
C ALA A 14 -24.42 -27.43 -10.71
N ARG A 15 -25.70 -27.82 -10.72
CA ARG A 15 -26.25 -28.86 -9.83
C ARG A 15 -26.21 -30.26 -10.44
N TYR A 16 -26.31 -30.38 -11.76
CA TYR A 16 -26.44 -31.67 -12.41
C TYR A 16 -25.09 -32.32 -12.72
N SER A 17 -25.01 -33.64 -12.48
CA SER A 17 -23.85 -34.42 -12.88
C SER A 17 -23.74 -34.50 -14.40
N ARG A 18 -22.52 -34.73 -14.90
CA ARG A 18 -22.26 -34.97 -16.33
C ARG A 18 -23.20 -36.02 -16.93
N GLN A 19 -23.42 -37.12 -16.21
CA GLN A 19 -24.29 -38.23 -16.64
C GLN A 19 -25.75 -37.80 -16.78
N PHE A 20 -26.22 -36.91 -15.91
CA PHE A 20 -27.58 -36.37 -15.98
C PHE A 20 -27.74 -35.39 -17.14
N LEU A 21 -26.77 -34.51 -17.36
CA LEU A 21 -26.76 -33.57 -18.50
C LEU A 21 -26.70 -34.29 -19.85
N GLN A 22 -26.06 -35.45 -19.93
CA GLN A 22 -26.02 -36.27 -21.15
C GLN A 22 -27.39 -36.78 -21.62
N ARG A 23 -28.37 -36.88 -20.70
CA ARG A 23 -29.74 -37.32 -21.00
C ARG A 23 -30.63 -36.21 -21.58
N PHE A 24 -30.17 -34.97 -21.58
CA PHE A 24 -30.90 -33.85 -22.18
C PHE A 24 -30.85 -33.93 -23.71
N SER A 25 -31.84 -33.31 -24.38
CA SER A 25 -31.72 -33.05 -25.82
C SER A 25 -30.46 -32.22 -26.09
N PRO A 26 -29.82 -32.36 -27.27
CA PRO A 26 -28.61 -31.61 -27.60
C PRO A 26 -28.76 -30.11 -27.35
N GLU A 27 -29.88 -29.52 -27.76
CA GLU A 27 -30.17 -28.08 -27.63
C GLU A 27 -30.26 -27.67 -26.17
N ARG A 28 -30.99 -28.43 -25.34
CA ARG A 28 -31.12 -28.15 -23.91
C ARG A 28 -29.77 -28.33 -23.21
N ARG A 29 -29.02 -29.38 -23.55
CA ARG A 29 -27.68 -29.63 -23.00
C ARG A 29 -26.73 -28.50 -23.27
N TYR A 30 -26.62 -28.05 -24.52
CA TYR A 30 -25.76 -26.93 -24.88
C TYR A 30 -26.23 -25.62 -24.24
N ALA A 31 -27.53 -25.35 -24.21
CA ALA A 31 -28.07 -24.16 -23.54
C ALA A 31 -27.72 -24.14 -22.04
N THR A 32 -27.84 -25.27 -21.34
CA THR A 32 -27.47 -25.40 -19.92
C THR A 32 -25.96 -25.24 -19.70
N LEU A 33 -25.12 -25.86 -20.54
CA LEU A 33 -23.66 -25.76 -20.42
C LEU A 33 -23.15 -24.34 -20.72
N VAL A 34 -23.65 -23.71 -21.78
CA VAL A 34 -23.29 -22.32 -22.12
C VAL A 34 -23.75 -21.37 -21.03
N ALA A 35 -24.97 -21.53 -20.51
CA ALA A 35 -25.46 -20.71 -19.40
C ALA A 35 -24.58 -20.86 -18.15
N PHE A 36 -24.18 -22.09 -17.81
CA PHE A 36 -23.27 -22.35 -16.70
C PHE A 36 -21.90 -21.69 -16.92
N LEU A 37 -21.28 -21.89 -18.09
CA LEU A 37 -19.98 -21.30 -18.40
C LEU A 37 -20.01 -19.76 -18.36
N LEU A 38 -21.08 -19.14 -18.85
CA LEU A 38 -21.24 -17.68 -18.81
C LEU A 38 -21.34 -17.17 -17.36
N GLU A 39 -22.15 -17.80 -16.52
CA GLU A 39 -22.29 -17.44 -15.10
C GLU A 39 -20.97 -17.64 -14.36
N THR A 40 -20.31 -18.79 -14.55
CA THR A 40 -19.02 -19.09 -13.91
C THR A 40 -17.93 -18.12 -14.37
N SER A 41 -17.90 -17.75 -15.66
CA SER A 41 -16.97 -16.76 -16.18
C SER A 41 -17.21 -15.37 -15.56
N ALA A 42 -18.47 -14.98 -15.35
CA ALA A 42 -18.80 -13.74 -14.66
C ALA A 42 -18.31 -13.76 -13.20
N ASN A 43 -18.62 -14.83 -12.46
CA ASN A 43 -18.17 -14.98 -11.07
C ASN A 43 -16.65 -14.93 -10.93
N PHE A 44 -15.91 -15.65 -11.79
CA PHE A 44 -14.44 -15.60 -11.75
C PHE A 44 -13.87 -14.23 -12.14
N THR A 45 -14.57 -13.48 -12.99
CA THR A 45 -14.19 -12.09 -13.31
C THR A 45 -14.33 -11.22 -12.06
N ASP A 46 -15.46 -11.32 -11.36
CA ASP A 46 -15.70 -10.56 -10.13
C ASP A 46 -14.69 -10.94 -9.04
N GLU A 47 -14.43 -12.23 -8.83
CA GLU A 47 -13.43 -12.72 -7.87
C GLU A 47 -12.01 -12.25 -8.21
N ALA A 48 -11.63 -12.24 -9.49
CA ALA A 48 -10.32 -11.76 -9.92
C ALA A 48 -10.14 -10.26 -9.67
N ILE A 49 -11.19 -9.47 -9.89
CA ILE A 49 -11.21 -8.03 -9.59
C ILE A 49 -11.16 -7.79 -8.08
N GLU A 50 -11.94 -8.53 -7.28
CA GLU A 50 -11.91 -8.41 -5.81
C GLU A 50 -10.51 -8.77 -5.26
N LEU A 51 -9.88 -9.81 -5.80
CA LEU A 51 -8.52 -10.19 -5.42
C LEU A 51 -7.52 -9.07 -5.75
N HIS A 52 -7.64 -8.46 -6.94
CA HIS A 52 -6.83 -7.30 -7.32
C HIS A 52 -6.99 -6.17 -6.31
N ASP A 53 -8.22 -5.77 -5.99
CA ASP A 53 -8.51 -4.69 -5.06
C ASP A 53 -7.97 -4.99 -3.65
N ARG A 54 -8.12 -6.23 -3.19
CA ARG A 54 -7.59 -6.68 -1.90
C ARG A 54 -6.06 -6.59 -1.86
N LEU A 55 -5.37 -7.03 -2.91
CA LEU A 55 -3.91 -6.96 -3.01
C LEU A 55 -3.41 -5.52 -3.02
N ILE A 56 -4.04 -4.64 -3.81
CA ILE A 56 -3.70 -3.21 -3.86
C ILE A 56 -3.93 -2.55 -2.50
N GLY A 57 -5.06 -2.83 -1.85
CA GLY A 57 -5.36 -2.33 -0.51
C GLY A 57 -4.36 -2.82 0.53
N GLN A 58 -3.96 -4.09 0.47
CA GLN A 58 -2.93 -4.66 1.35
C GLN A 58 -1.58 -3.97 1.16
N TYR A 59 -1.14 -3.77 -0.08
CA TYR A 59 0.12 -3.08 -0.35
C TYR A 59 0.07 -1.62 0.12
N HIS A 60 -1.04 -0.92 -0.12
CA HIS A 60 -1.22 0.43 0.37
C HIS A 60 -1.13 0.51 1.90
N ASN A 61 -1.79 -0.40 2.62
CA ASN A 61 -1.75 -0.44 4.07
C ASN A 61 -0.36 -0.76 4.61
N GLN A 62 0.32 -1.77 4.07
CA GLN A 62 1.69 -2.11 4.47
C GLN A 62 2.63 -0.91 4.34
N THR A 63 2.54 -0.23 3.20
CA THR A 63 3.39 0.92 2.92
C THR A 63 3.05 2.12 3.82
N ARG A 64 1.77 2.35 4.12
CA ARG A 64 1.36 3.35 5.13
C ARG A 64 1.86 3.03 6.53
N HIS A 65 1.82 1.75 6.94
CA HIS A 65 2.32 1.33 8.25
C HIS A 65 3.83 1.55 8.38
N ALA A 66 4.61 1.07 7.42
CA ALA A 66 6.07 1.25 7.39
C ALA A 66 6.45 2.74 7.48
N HIS A 67 5.68 3.60 6.81
CA HIS A 67 5.88 5.04 6.90
C HIS A 67 5.47 5.67 8.21
N ALA A 68 4.34 5.27 8.79
CA ALA A 68 3.93 5.76 10.10
C ALA A 68 5.02 5.44 11.14
N GLU A 69 5.60 4.24 11.07
CA GLU A 69 6.72 3.83 11.91
C GLU A 69 7.97 4.68 11.64
N GLN A 70 8.37 4.87 10.39
CA GLN A 70 9.52 5.70 10.03
C GLN A 70 9.34 7.16 10.48
N PHE A 71 8.17 7.74 10.25
CA PHE A 71 7.84 9.09 10.69
C PHE A 71 7.86 9.20 12.21
N GLN A 72 7.33 8.21 12.93
CA GLN A 72 7.37 8.19 14.38
C GLN A 72 8.82 8.10 14.91
N GLN A 73 9.66 7.25 14.30
CA GLN A 73 11.08 7.14 14.65
C GLN A 73 11.82 8.45 14.40
N SER A 74 11.65 9.05 13.22
CA SER A 74 12.21 10.36 12.90
C SER A 74 11.71 11.44 13.86
N GLY A 75 10.43 11.44 14.23
CA GLY A 75 9.87 12.39 15.20
C GLY A 75 10.48 12.26 16.60
N ARG A 76 10.74 11.02 17.06
CA ARG A 76 11.45 10.79 18.33
C ARG A 76 12.88 11.31 18.27
N ALA A 77 13.60 11.00 17.20
CA ALA A 77 14.98 11.45 16.99
C ALA A 77 15.06 12.99 16.88
N ILE A 78 14.13 13.62 16.18
CA ILE A 78 14.02 15.09 16.10
C ILE A 78 13.82 15.68 17.50
N ASN A 79 12.85 15.17 18.28
CA ASN A 79 12.60 15.67 19.62
C ASN A 79 13.80 15.48 20.56
N GLU A 80 14.51 14.37 20.44
CA GLU A 80 15.76 14.13 21.17
C GLU A 80 16.83 15.16 20.83
N LYS A 81 17.06 15.45 19.54
CA LYS A 81 18.00 16.49 19.10
C LYS A 81 17.57 17.88 19.55
N VAL A 82 16.29 18.22 19.44
CA VAL A 82 15.76 19.52 19.91
C VAL A 82 16.04 19.71 21.41
N ARG A 83 15.81 18.68 22.23
CA ARG A 83 16.13 18.72 23.67
C ARG A 83 17.62 18.86 23.92
N LEU A 84 18.45 18.09 23.22
CA LEU A 84 19.91 18.17 23.32
C LEU A 84 20.41 19.59 23.01
N TYR A 85 19.97 20.19 21.90
CA TYR A 85 20.39 21.54 21.54
C TYR A 85 19.83 22.62 22.46
N ALA A 86 18.65 22.42 23.05
CA ALA A 86 18.16 23.30 24.11
C ALA A 86 19.06 23.25 25.35
N SER A 87 19.51 22.06 25.77
CA SER A 87 20.45 21.90 26.89
C SER A 87 21.82 22.51 26.59
N ILE A 88 22.36 22.32 25.38
CA ILE A 88 23.60 22.96 24.94
C ILE A 88 23.44 24.49 24.94
N GLY A 89 22.33 25.01 24.40
CA GLY A 89 22.03 26.44 24.41
C GLY A 89 21.98 27.01 25.83
N ALA A 90 21.34 26.31 26.78
CA ALA A 90 21.30 26.70 28.18
C ALA A 90 22.70 26.72 28.81
N ALA A 91 23.51 25.68 28.58
CA ALA A 91 24.88 25.63 29.09
C ALA A 91 25.76 26.76 28.53
N LEU A 92 25.62 27.09 27.25
CA LEU A 92 26.32 28.21 26.62
C LEU A 92 25.87 29.57 27.16
N ILE A 93 24.58 29.75 27.44
CA ILE A 93 24.06 30.97 28.09
C ILE A 93 24.68 31.12 29.48
N SER A 94 24.64 30.07 30.31
CA SER A 94 25.23 30.10 31.66
C SER A 94 26.75 30.31 31.63
N ALA A 95 27.46 29.69 30.68
CA ALA A 95 28.90 29.88 30.52
C ALA A 95 29.24 31.33 30.16
N ARG A 96 28.44 31.96 29.28
CA ARG A 96 28.59 33.37 28.93
C ARG A 96 28.37 34.28 30.13
N GLU A 97 27.34 34.02 30.94
CA GLU A 97 27.04 34.79 32.15
C GLU A 97 28.14 34.63 33.22
N ALA A 98 28.70 33.43 33.35
CA ALA A 98 29.77 33.12 34.29
C ALA A 98 31.19 33.43 33.77
N SER A 99 31.32 33.92 32.53
CA SER A 99 32.62 34.13 31.84
C SER A 99 33.49 32.87 31.78
N VAL A 100 32.87 31.70 31.60
CA VAL A 100 33.53 30.39 31.46
C VAL A 100 33.68 30.04 29.98
N ASP A 101 34.69 29.22 29.66
CA ASP A 101 34.93 28.73 28.29
C ASP A 101 33.70 27.95 27.75
N PRO A 102 33.10 28.37 26.62
CA PRO A 102 31.97 27.68 26.01
C PRO A 102 32.29 26.24 25.57
N TYR A 103 33.55 25.93 25.21
CA TYR A 103 33.91 24.56 24.83
C TYR A 103 33.92 23.62 26.04
N GLN A 104 34.42 24.10 27.18
CA GLN A 104 34.34 23.35 28.46
C GLN A 104 32.89 23.12 28.89
N ALA A 105 32.01 24.09 28.67
CA ALA A 105 30.58 23.96 28.99
C ALA A 105 29.88 22.88 28.14
N ILE A 106 30.25 22.74 26.87
CA ILE A 106 29.76 21.66 26.00
C ILE A 106 30.35 20.32 26.44
N GLU A 107 31.67 20.27 26.71
CA GLU A 107 32.35 19.04 27.13
C GLU A 107 31.86 18.50 28.49
N ALA A 108 31.35 19.38 29.36
CA ALA A 108 30.68 18.99 30.59
C ALA A 108 29.36 18.24 30.37
N LEU A 109 28.69 18.44 29.23
CA LEU A 109 27.47 17.72 28.85
C LEU A 109 27.80 16.42 28.10
N MET A 110 28.77 16.46 27.19
CA MET A 110 29.18 15.31 26.39
C MET A 110 30.56 15.48 25.75
N PRO A 111 31.29 14.40 25.45
CA PRO A 111 32.55 14.48 24.71
C PRO A 111 32.40 15.22 23.37
N TRP A 112 33.43 15.97 22.97
CA TRP A 112 33.43 16.74 21.72
C TRP A 112 33.11 15.89 20.49
N THR A 113 33.62 14.65 20.43
CA THR A 113 33.33 13.70 19.35
C THR A 113 31.85 13.35 19.27
N THR A 114 31.17 13.22 20.41
CA THR A 114 29.74 12.93 20.49
C THR A 114 28.93 14.13 20.03
N PHE A 115 29.36 15.35 20.38
CA PHE A 115 28.75 16.57 19.88
C PHE A 115 28.83 16.66 18.34
N VAL A 116 30.01 16.44 17.76
CA VAL A 116 30.20 16.43 16.28
C VAL A 116 29.28 15.41 15.61
N ASN A 117 29.18 14.20 16.15
CA ASN A 117 28.25 13.19 15.63
C ASN A 117 26.78 13.63 15.77
N SER A 118 26.42 14.29 16.87
CA SER A 118 25.06 14.80 17.09
C SER A 118 24.66 15.87 16.07
N VAL A 119 25.62 16.68 15.61
CA VAL A 119 25.43 17.69 14.55
C VAL A 119 25.20 17.02 13.20
N ALA A 120 26.04 16.05 12.83
CA ALA A 120 25.85 15.28 11.59
C ALA A 120 24.49 14.55 11.55
N GLU A 121 24.06 13.95 12.66
CA GLU A 121 22.75 13.32 12.78
C GLU A 121 21.60 14.34 12.67
N ALA A 122 21.73 15.50 13.29
CA ALA A 122 20.73 16.56 13.21
C ALA A 122 20.60 17.12 11.78
N GLU A 123 21.71 17.28 11.06
CA GLU A 123 21.69 17.68 9.64
C GLU A 123 20.98 16.64 8.77
N GLN A 124 21.18 15.34 9.05
CA GLN A 124 20.46 14.28 8.35
C GLN A 124 18.96 14.32 8.62
N LEU A 125 18.56 14.56 9.87
CA LEU A 125 17.14 14.67 10.27
C LEU A 125 16.47 15.94 9.73
N ALA A 126 17.23 17.04 9.62
CA ALA A 126 16.75 18.33 9.11
C ALA A 126 16.54 18.35 7.59
N ARG A 127 17.14 17.41 6.84
CA ARG A 127 16.85 17.26 5.41
C ARG A 127 15.35 17.02 5.24
N PRO A 128 14.67 17.75 4.34
CA PRO A 128 13.27 17.47 4.06
C PRO A 128 13.20 16.02 3.62
N SER A 129 12.61 15.18 4.48
CA SER A 129 12.09 13.88 4.09
C SER A 129 11.07 14.22 3.03
N ARG A 130 11.47 14.27 1.74
CA ARG A 130 10.53 14.49 0.65
C ARG A 130 9.54 13.34 0.77
N PHE A 131 8.38 13.66 1.32
CA PHE A 131 7.27 12.75 1.33
C PHE A 131 6.85 12.65 -0.12
N ASP A 132 7.31 11.58 -0.76
CA ASP A 132 6.90 11.23 -2.11
C ASP A 132 5.93 10.05 -2.02
N PRO A 133 4.62 10.29 -2.05
CA PRO A 133 3.61 9.24 -2.16
C PRO A 133 3.84 8.31 -3.35
N LEU A 134 4.56 8.74 -4.39
CA LEU A 134 4.84 7.92 -5.56
C LEU A 134 6.02 6.97 -5.33
N ALA A 135 7.01 7.36 -4.54
CA ALA A 135 8.10 6.47 -4.10
C ALA A 135 7.54 5.24 -3.37
N LEU A 136 6.41 5.39 -2.69
CA LEU A 136 5.71 4.30 -2.04
C LEU A 136 5.04 3.33 -2.99
N LEU A 137 4.41 3.85 -4.04
CA LEU A 137 3.84 3.02 -5.10
C LEU A 137 4.95 2.23 -5.81
N ALA A 138 6.15 2.80 -5.93
CA ALA A 138 7.31 2.10 -6.49
C ALA A 138 7.70 0.86 -5.67
N THR A 139 7.49 0.83 -4.34
CA THR A 139 7.77 -0.37 -3.52
C THR A 139 6.77 -1.51 -3.75
N ALA A 140 5.54 -1.19 -4.15
CA ALA A 140 4.52 -2.18 -4.48
C ALA A 140 4.67 -2.68 -5.93
N TYR A 141 5.24 -1.86 -6.81
CA TYR A 141 5.36 -2.12 -8.25
C TYR A 141 5.96 -3.50 -8.61
N PRO A 142 7.05 -3.99 -7.99
CA PRO A 142 7.59 -5.32 -8.30
C PRO A 142 6.61 -6.48 -8.02
N ARG A 143 5.67 -6.30 -7.07
CA ARG A 143 4.63 -7.28 -6.75
C ARG A 143 3.48 -7.17 -7.74
N VAL A 144 3.02 -5.96 -8.00
CA VAL A 144 1.93 -5.69 -8.97
C VAL A 144 2.30 -6.17 -10.37
N ARG A 145 3.51 -5.87 -10.86
CA ARG A 145 3.95 -6.27 -12.21
C ARG A 145 4.01 -7.78 -12.45
N ARG A 146 4.02 -8.62 -11.40
CA ARG A 146 4.03 -10.09 -11.55
C ARG A 146 2.72 -10.65 -12.06
N TYR A 147 1.59 -10.00 -11.73
CA TYR A 147 0.26 -10.52 -12.08
C TYR A 147 -0.56 -9.54 -12.93
N ALA A 148 -0.27 -8.23 -12.84
CA ALA A 148 -1.03 -7.22 -13.56
C ALA A 148 -1.05 -7.42 -15.09
N PRO A 149 0.04 -7.81 -15.78
CA PRO A 149 -0.01 -8.08 -17.22
C PRO A 149 -1.01 -9.18 -17.56
N THR A 150 -0.95 -10.32 -16.87
CA THR A 150 -1.89 -11.43 -17.07
C THR A 150 -3.34 -10.99 -16.83
N LEU A 151 -3.59 -10.23 -15.76
CA LEU A 151 -4.92 -9.72 -15.45
C LEU A 151 -5.43 -8.77 -16.55
N LEU A 152 -4.59 -7.85 -17.03
CA LEU A 152 -4.95 -6.91 -18.08
C LEU A 152 -5.18 -7.59 -19.43
N ASP A 153 -4.40 -8.61 -19.75
CA ASP A 153 -4.54 -9.39 -20.98
C ASP A 153 -5.76 -10.32 -20.95
N SER A 154 -6.19 -10.75 -19.75
CA SER A 154 -7.32 -11.68 -19.58
C SER A 154 -8.70 -11.01 -19.71
N PHE A 155 -8.79 -9.69 -19.53
CA PHE A 155 -10.07 -8.99 -19.47
C PHE A 155 -10.15 -7.82 -20.46
N SER A 156 -11.33 -7.67 -21.07
CA SER A 156 -11.63 -6.49 -21.90
C SER A 156 -12.26 -5.39 -21.04
N PHE A 157 -11.49 -4.38 -20.69
CA PHE A 157 -11.98 -3.22 -19.94
C PHE A 157 -12.66 -2.21 -20.87
N ARG A 158 -13.86 -1.76 -20.50
CA ARG A 158 -14.58 -0.69 -21.20
C ARG A 158 -14.95 0.40 -20.20
N GLY A 159 -14.58 1.64 -20.51
CA GLY A 159 -15.02 2.80 -19.73
C GLY A 159 -16.48 3.13 -20.03
N TRP A 160 -17.24 3.53 -19.01
CA TRP A 160 -18.54 4.16 -19.24
C TRP A 160 -18.32 5.63 -19.65
N PRO A 161 -19.00 6.16 -20.69
CA PRO A 161 -18.91 7.57 -21.03
C PRO A 161 -19.25 8.41 -19.80
N ARG A 162 -18.41 9.38 -19.44
CA ARG A 162 -18.74 10.32 -18.37
C ARG A 162 -20.08 10.99 -18.71
N ALA A 163 -21.08 10.84 -17.86
CA ALA A 163 -22.29 11.64 -17.97
C ALA A 163 -21.87 13.10 -17.76
N ASN A 164 -21.99 13.93 -18.80
CA ASN A 164 -21.79 15.37 -18.68
C ASN A 164 -22.73 15.89 -17.60
N ARG A 165 -22.17 16.42 -16.51
CA ARG A 165 -22.87 17.28 -15.56
C ARG A 165 -22.66 18.73 -15.97
#